data_AF-A0A4Z0NKD6-F1
#
_entry.id   AF-A0A4Z0NKD6-F1
#
_cell.length_a   1.000
_cell.length_b   1.000
_cell.length_c   1.000
_cell.angle_alpha   90.00
_cell.angle_beta   90.00
_cell.angle_gamma   90.00
#
_symmetry.space_group_name_H-M   'P 1'
#
loop_
_entity.id
_entity.type
_entity.pdbx_description
1 polymer ?
#
loop_
_entity_poly.entity_id
_entity_poly.type
_entity_poly.pdbx_seq_one_letter_code
_entity_poly.pdbx_strand_id
1 'polypeptide(L)'
;IELRTERARLLSEQAYQRTRLGMMFMIGAFTLALVLTLMTFMVLRRTVIQPLQQSASRIERIAAGDLTMADEPTGRSEIGRLSHHLQQMQHALQQTVGAVRQGAEEIYRGTSEITAGNTDLSSRTEQQAAAIEQTAASMEQLTATVKQNADNAHHASKLAEDASGKASRGGQMVSGVVQTMGNISTSSKKISEITAVINSIAFQTNILSLNAAYEASSAREQGRGIAVLA
;
A
#
# COMPACT_ATOMS: atom_id res chain seq x y z
N ILE A 1 -118.29 -68.04 -30.54
CA ILE A 1 -117.55 -66.75 -30.68
C ILE A 1 -116.83 -66.41 -29.37
N GLU A 2 -117.45 -66.62 -28.21
CA GLU A 2 -116.85 -66.47 -26.87
C GLU A 2 -115.54 -67.25 -26.64
N LEU A 3 -115.46 -68.52 -27.08
CA LEU A 3 -114.28 -69.36 -26.90
C LEU A 3 -113.04 -68.88 -27.69
N ARG A 4 -113.25 -68.13 -28.79
CA ARG A 4 -112.17 -67.48 -29.54
C ARG A 4 -111.72 -66.17 -28.89
N THR A 5 -112.65 -65.41 -28.29
CA THR A 5 -112.35 -64.18 -27.56
C THR A 5 -111.65 -64.44 -26.23
N GLU A 6 -111.94 -65.56 -25.56
CA GLU A 6 -111.30 -65.94 -24.30
C GLU A 6 -109.86 -66.44 -24.52
N ARG A 7 -109.61 -67.26 -25.55
CA ARG A 7 -108.25 -67.64 -25.96
C ARG A 7 -107.42 -66.45 -26.44
N ALA A 8 -108.04 -65.50 -27.16
CA ALA A 8 -107.36 -64.27 -27.57
C ALA A 8 -106.96 -63.40 -26.36
N ARG A 9 -107.81 -63.32 -25.32
CA ARG A 9 -107.48 -62.64 -24.06
C ARG A 9 -106.34 -63.31 -23.31
N LEU A 10 -106.38 -64.63 -23.13
CA LEU A 10 -105.32 -65.38 -22.45
C LEU A 10 -103.95 -65.28 -23.16
N LEU A 11 -103.94 -65.33 -24.51
CA LEU A 11 -102.72 -65.12 -25.29
C LEU A 11 -102.20 -63.69 -25.17
N SER A 12 -103.09 -62.69 -25.14
CA SER A 12 -102.69 -61.30 -24.90
C SER A 12 -102.13 -61.09 -23.50
N GLU A 13 -102.74 -61.67 -22.46
CA GLU A 13 -102.25 -61.58 -21.07
C GLU A 13 -100.89 -62.24 -20.89
N GLN A 14 -100.67 -63.42 -21.49
CA GLN A 14 -99.37 -64.10 -21.47
C GLN A 14 -98.29 -63.31 -22.23
N ALA A 15 -98.63 -62.70 -23.36
CA ALA A 15 -97.73 -61.82 -24.09
C ALA A 15 -97.37 -60.57 -23.27
N TYR A 16 -98.35 -59.95 -22.60
CA TYR A 16 -98.12 -58.82 -21.71
C TYR A 16 -97.19 -59.16 -20.54
N GLN A 17 -97.35 -60.33 -19.90
CA GLN A 17 -96.47 -60.75 -18.81
C GLN A 17 -95.03 -61.01 -19.26
N ARG A 18 -94.82 -61.68 -20.41
CA ARG A 18 -93.47 -61.92 -20.95
C ARG A 18 -92.77 -60.62 -21.34
N THR A 19 -93.48 -59.70 -21.99
CA THR A 19 -92.94 -58.38 -22.35
C THR A 19 -92.60 -57.55 -21.11
N ARG A 20 -93.45 -57.58 -20.06
CA ARG A 20 -93.19 -56.88 -18.79
C ARG A 20 -91.97 -57.43 -18.06
N LEU A 21 -91.80 -58.75 -18.01
CA LEU A 21 -90.64 -59.39 -17.38
C LEU A 21 -89.34 -59.10 -18.15
N GLY A 22 -89.37 -59.16 -19.49
CA GLY A 22 -88.23 -58.77 -20.34
C GLY A 22 -87.86 -57.30 -20.18
N MET A 23 -88.84 -56.40 -20.06
CA MET A 23 -88.62 -54.97 -19.82
C MET A 23 -87.98 -54.70 -18.45
N MET A 24 -88.39 -55.41 -17.39
CA MET A 24 -87.76 -55.29 -16.06
C MET A 24 -86.29 -55.72 -16.07
N PHE A 25 -85.94 -56.81 -16.77
CA PHE A 25 -84.55 -57.22 -16.92
C PHE A 25 -83.73 -56.22 -17.72
N MET A 26 -84.28 -55.65 -18.80
CA MET A 26 -83.60 -54.65 -19.62
C MET A 26 -83.35 -53.36 -18.82
N ILE A 27 -84.34 -52.89 -18.06
CA ILE A 27 -84.19 -51.74 -17.16
C ILE A 27 -83.17 -52.06 -16.05
N GLY A 28 -83.25 -53.25 -15.44
CA GLY A 28 -82.28 -53.71 -14.43
C GLY A 28 -80.85 -53.71 -14.96
N ALA A 29 -80.60 -54.30 -16.12
CA ALA A 29 -79.29 -54.32 -16.77
C ALA A 29 -78.80 -52.90 -17.13
N PHE A 30 -79.68 -52.03 -17.63
CA PHE A 30 -79.36 -50.65 -17.94
C PHE A 30 -78.99 -49.85 -16.68
N THR A 31 -79.76 -49.99 -15.60
CA THR A 31 -79.45 -49.34 -14.32
C THR A 31 -78.14 -49.83 -13.72
N LEU A 32 -77.87 -51.14 -13.77
CA LEU A 32 -76.61 -51.71 -13.29
C LEU A 32 -75.42 -51.20 -14.12
N ALA A 33 -75.54 -51.17 -15.45
CA ALA A 33 -74.52 -50.62 -16.32
C ALA A 33 -74.25 -49.15 -16.00
N LEU A 34 -75.30 -48.34 -15.83
CA LEU A 34 -75.20 -46.93 -15.46
C LEU A 34 -74.46 -46.77 -14.13
N VAL A 35 -74.80 -47.56 -13.11
CA VAL A 35 -74.16 -47.53 -11.79
C VAL A 35 -72.67 -47.91 -11.90
N LEU A 36 -72.33 -48.96 -12.65
CA LEU A 36 -70.94 -49.38 -12.84
C LEU A 36 -70.11 -48.32 -13.58
N THR A 37 -70.68 -47.66 -14.60
CA THR A 37 -70.01 -46.56 -15.30
C THR A 37 -69.77 -45.38 -14.35
N LEU A 38 -70.76 -45.01 -13.53
CA LEU A 38 -70.65 -43.91 -12.57
C LEU A 38 -69.64 -44.22 -11.46
N MET A 39 -69.64 -45.45 -10.95
CA MET A 39 -68.68 -45.94 -9.97
C MET A 39 -67.25 -45.89 -10.53
N THR A 40 -67.04 -46.42 -11.73
CA THR A 40 -65.72 -46.43 -12.40
C THR A 40 -65.23 -45.01 -12.66
N PHE A 41 -66.12 -44.11 -13.11
CA PHE A 41 -65.79 -42.70 -13.32
C PHE A 41 -65.40 -42.01 -12.00
N MET A 42 -66.13 -42.23 -10.91
CA MET A 42 -65.77 -41.68 -9.59
C MET A 42 -64.42 -42.20 -9.09
N VAL A 43 -64.16 -43.50 -9.23
CA VAL A 43 -62.88 -44.11 -8.83
C VAL A 43 -61.73 -43.57 -9.67
N LEU A 44 -61.89 -43.50 -10.99
CA LEU A 44 -60.84 -42.98 -11.88
C LEU A 44 -60.54 -41.51 -11.61
N ARG A 45 -61.58 -40.69 -11.40
CA ARG A 45 -61.42 -39.27 -11.09
C ARG A 45 -60.67 -39.07 -9.78
N ARG A 46 -60.99 -39.86 -8.75
CA ARG A 46 -60.40 -39.73 -7.42
C ARG A 46 -59.01 -40.33 -7.30
N THR A 47 -58.74 -41.43 -8.00
CA THR A 47 -57.46 -42.17 -7.90
C THR A 47 -56.41 -41.71 -8.91
N VAL A 48 -56.82 -41.16 -10.06
CA VAL A 48 -55.90 -40.79 -11.15
C VAL A 48 -55.96 -39.30 -11.47
N ILE A 49 -57.14 -38.74 -11.77
CA ILE A 49 -57.25 -37.37 -12.29
C ILE A 49 -56.88 -36.34 -11.21
N GLN A 50 -57.45 -36.45 -10.01
CA GLN A 50 -57.17 -35.50 -8.91
C GLN A 50 -55.68 -35.48 -8.51
N PRO A 51 -55.00 -36.61 -8.27
CA PRO A 51 -53.58 -36.60 -7.91
C PRO A 51 -52.66 -36.12 -9.04
N LEU A 52 -53.02 -36.34 -10.31
CA LEU A 52 -52.28 -35.79 -11.45
C LEU A 52 -52.40 -34.27 -11.52
N GLN A 53 -53.59 -33.71 -11.25
CA GLN A 53 -53.78 -32.26 -11.18
C GLN A 53 -52.97 -31.63 -10.03
N GLN A 54 -52.90 -32.30 -8.87
CA GLN A 54 -52.05 -31.87 -7.76
C GLN A 54 -50.56 -31.89 -8.13
N SER A 55 -50.12 -32.95 -8.80
CA SER A 55 -48.74 -33.07 -9.29
C SER A 55 -48.40 -31.98 -10.31
N ALA A 56 -49.31 -31.68 -11.24
CA ALA A 56 -49.16 -30.60 -12.20
C ALA A 56 -49.06 -29.23 -11.51
N SER A 57 -49.95 -28.94 -10.55
CA SER A 57 -49.89 -27.69 -9.78
C SER A 57 -48.60 -27.56 -8.96
N ARG A 58 -48.07 -28.68 -8.42
CA ARG A 58 -46.77 -28.71 -7.74
C ARG A 58 -45.64 -28.38 -8.72
N ILE A 59 -45.66 -28.94 -9.92
CA ILE A 59 -44.66 -28.62 -10.96
C ILE A 59 -44.73 -27.14 -11.34
N GLU A 60 -45.93 -26.59 -11.54
CA GLU A 60 -46.11 -25.16 -11.85
C GLU A 60 -45.52 -24.25 -10.77
N ARG A 61 -45.73 -24.59 -9.49
CA ARG A 61 -45.16 -23.84 -8.36
C ARG A 61 -43.64 -23.98 -8.27
N ILE A 62 -43.10 -25.18 -8.46
CA ILE A 62 -41.66 -25.41 -8.53
C ILE A 62 -41.05 -24.58 -9.67
N ALA A 63 -41.68 -24.56 -10.84
CA ALA A 63 -41.25 -23.77 -11.99
C ALA A 63 -41.34 -22.25 -11.71
N ALA A 64 -42.29 -21.80 -10.90
CA ALA A 64 -42.38 -20.43 -10.41
C ALA A 64 -41.38 -20.09 -9.29
N GLY A 65 -40.59 -21.08 -8.82
CA GLY A 65 -39.62 -20.91 -7.73
C GLY A 65 -40.20 -21.07 -6.32
N ASP A 66 -41.49 -21.39 -6.19
CA ASP A 66 -42.11 -21.74 -4.91
C ASP A 66 -41.77 -23.19 -4.55
N LEU A 67 -40.73 -23.34 -3.73
CA LEU A 67 -40.31 -24.62 -3.21
C LEU A 67 -40.90 -24.91 -1.83
N THR A 68 -41.81 -24.09 -1.29
CA THR A 68 -42.23 -24.15 0.12
C THR A 68 -43.39 -25.11 0.42
N MET A 69 -43.89 -25.80 -0.60
CA MET A 69 -45.00 -26.74 -0.43
C MET A 69 -44.62 -27.89 0.51
N ALA A 70 -45.55 -28.26 1.39
CA ALA A 70 -45.38 -29.40 2.29
C ALA A 70 -45.36 -30.74 1.53
N ASP A 71 -44.76 -31.75 2.14
CA ASP A 71 -44.82 -33.13 1.69
C ASP A 71 -46.24 -33.68 1.82
N GLU A 72 -46.69 -34.42 0.81
CA GLU A 72 -48.01 -35.06 0.82
C GLU A 72 -47.88 -36.59 0.87
N PRO A 73 -48.84 -37.30 1.51
CA PRO A 73 -48.83 -38.76 1.57
C PRO A 73 -48.85 -39.40 0.18
N THR A 74 -47.82 -40.18 -0.12
CA THR A 74 -47.70 -40.88 -1.40
C THR A 74 -48.28 -42.29 -1.31
N GLY A 75 -49.28 -42.58 -2.15
CA GLY A 75 -49.80 -43.94 -2.31
C GLY A 75 -48.78 -44.91 -2.90
N ARG A 76 -49.11 -46.21 -2.93
CA ARG A 76 -48.24 -47.25 -3.51
C ARG A 76 -48.35 -47.39 -5.04
N SER A 77 -49.23 -46.61 -5.66
CA SER A 77 -49.41 -46.60 -7.12
C SER A 77 -48.29 -45.87 -7.84
N GLU A 78 -48.24 -45.99 -9.16
CA GLU A 78 -47.34 -45.25 -10.05
C GLU A 78 -47.46 -43.74 -9.84
N ILE A 79 -48.68 -43.24 -9.59
CA ILE A 79 -48.94 -41.82 -9.29
C ILE A 79 -48.37 -41.42 -7.93
N GLY A 80 -48.46 -42.30 -6.93
CA GLY A 80 -47.82 -42.06 -5.64
C GLY A 80 -46.29 -42.04 -5.74
N ARG A 81 -45.70 -42.92 -6.55
CA ARG A 81 -44.25 -42.88 -6.85
C ARG A 81 -43.84 -41.61 -7.60
N LEU A 82 -44.64 -41.12 -8.55
CA LEU A 82 -44.41 -39.85 -9.23
C LEU A 82 -44.40 -38.68 -8.22
N SER A 83 -45.42 -38.61 -7.35
CA SER A 83 -45.49 -37.57 -6.31
C SER A 83 -44.29 -37.64 -5.35
N HIS A 84 -43.83 -38.85 -5.00
CA HIS A 84 -42.63 -39.03 -4.18
C HIS A 84 -41.38 -38.45 -4.85
N HIS A 85 -41.16 -38.75 -6.14
CA HIS A 85 -40.02 -38.21 -6.88
C HIS A 85 -40.11 -36.69 -7.09
N LEU A 86 -41.30 -36.13 -7.25
CA LEU A 86 -41.49 -34.67 -7.30
C LEU A 86 -41.13 -34.00 -5.97
N GLN A 87 -41.47 -34.62 -4.84
CA GLN A 87 -41.05 -34.14 -3.52
C GLN A 87 -39.53 -34.21 -3.36
N GLN A 88 -38.89 -35.33 -3.74
CA GLN A 88 -37.43 -35.44 -3.74
C GLN A 88 -36.75 -34.38 -4.61
N MET A 89 -37.29 -34.10 -5.79
CA MET A 89 -36.79 -33.04 -6.67
C MET A 89 -36.93 -31.67 -6.03
N GLN A 90 -38.06 -31.37 -5.39
CA GLN A 90 -38.25 -30.12 -4.64
C GLN A 90 -37.22 -29.97 -3.52
N HIS A 91 -36.99 -31.00 -2.71
CA HIS A 91 -35.99 -30.99 -1.63
C HIS A 91 -34.57 -30.74 -2.17
N ALA A 92 -34.18 -31.41 -3.26
CA ALA A 92 -32.87 -31.20 -3.88
C ALA A 92 -32.70 -29.77 -4.44
N LEU A 93 -33.77 -29.21 -5.02
CA LEU A 93 -33.77 -27.82 -5.48
C LEU A 93 -33.69 -26.84 -4.29
N GLN A 94 -34.41 -27.09 -3.20
CA GLN A 94 -34.33 -26.25 -1.99
C GLN A 94 -32.90 -26.22 -1.43
N GLN A 95 -32.25 -27.38 -1.33
CA GLN A 95 -30.87 -27.48 -0.86
C GLN A 95 -29.91 -26.72 -1.78
N THR A 96 -30.06 -26.89 -3.09
CA THR A 96 -29.21 -26.22 -4.09
C THR A 96 -29.38 -24.70 -4.02
N VAL A 97 -30.62 -24.21 -4.00
CA VAL A 97 -30.92 -22.76 -3.88
C VAL A 97 -30.41 -22.22 -2.54
N GLY A 98 -30.57 -22.99 -1.45
CA GLY A 98 -30.04 -22.65 -0.14
C GLY A 98 -28.53 -22.49 -0.13
N ALA A 99 -27.80 -23.44 -0.72
CA ALA A 99 -26.34 -23.40 -0.84
C ALA A 99 -25.88 -22.22 -1.72
N VAL A 100 -26.56 -21.94 -2.84
CA VAL A 100 -26.28 -20.78 -3.70
C VAL A 100 -26.50 -19.48 -2.93
N ARG A 101 -27.60 -19.37 -2.16
CA ARG A 101 -27.90 -18.19 -1.34
C ARG A 101 -26.84 -17.96 -0.28
N GLN A 102 -26.43 -19.02 0.43
CA GLN A 102 -25.37 -18.94 1.44
C GLN A 102 -24.04 -18.52 0.80
N GLY A 103 -23.66 -19.11 -0.34
CA GLY A 103 -22.46 -18.71 -1.06
C GLY A 103 -22.50 -17.25 -1.51
N ALA A 104 -23.66 -16.75 -1.96
CA ALA A 104 -23.82 -15.35 -2.31
C ALA A 104 -23.69 -14.41 -1.10
N GLU A 105 -24.19 -14.80 0.07
CA GLU A 105 -24.03 -14.05 1.32
C GLU A 105 -22.58 -14.01 1.79
N GLU A 106 -21.85 -15.12 1.67
CA GLU A 106 -20.42 -15.19 1.95
C GLU A 106 -19.60 -14.31 0.99
N ILE A 107 -19.91 -14.33 -0.31
CA ILE A 107 -19.30 -13.45 -1.32
C ILE A 107 -19.59 -11.98 -0.99
N TYR A 108 -20.83 -11.64 -0.64
CA TYR A 108 -21.21 -10.28 -0.29
C TYR A 108 -20.44 -9.76 0.93
N ARG A 109 -20.30 -10.60 1.96
CA ARG A 109 -19.50 -10.28 3.14
C ARG A 109 -18.03 -10.07 2.80
N GLY A 110 -17.43 -11.00 2.04
CA GLY A 110 -16.04 -10.89 1.61
C GLY A 110 -15.78 -9.66 0.73
N THR A 111 -16.71 -9.32 -0.15
CA THR A 111 -16.61 -8.12 -1.00
C THR A 111 -16.68 -6.84 -0.16
N SER A 112 -17.55 -6.80 0.85
CA SER A 112 -17.66 -5.66 1.77
C SER A 112 -16.38 -5.47 2.60
N GLU A 113 -15.79 -6.56 3.08
CA GLU A 113 -14.49 -6.55 3.77
C GLU A 113 -13.37 -6.05 2.83
N ILE A 114 -13.36 -6.47 1.56
CA ILE A 114 -12.41 -5.98 0.54
C ILE A 114 -12.59 -4.48 0.30
N THR A 115 -13.82 -3.98 0.16
CA THR A 115 -14.09 -2.55 -0.05
C THR A 115 -13.59 -1.70 1.13
N ALA A 116 -13.83 -2.16 2.35
CA ALA A 116 -13.32 -1.49 3.55
C ALA A 116 -11.78 -1.48 3.57
N GLY A 117 -11.15 -2.63 3.29
CA GLY A 117 -9.69 -2.76 3.22
C GLY A 117 -9.07 -1.91 2.10
N ASN A 118 -9.73 -1.80 0.95
CA ASN A 118 -9.27 -0.96 -0.15
C ASN A 118 -9.34 0.54 0.18
N THR A 119 -10.34 0.95 0.97
CA THR A 119 -10.46 2.33 1.44
C THR A 119 -9.32 2.68 2.41
N ASP A 120 -9.02 1.79 3.37
CA ASP A 120 -7.87 1.94 4.27
C ASP A 120 -6.54 1.98 3.50
N LEU A 121 -6.36 1.06 2.54
CA LEU A 121 -5.15 1.02 1.71
C LEU A 121 -4.98 2.32 0.91
N SER A 122 -6.05 2.84 0.30
CA SER A 122 -6.02 4.11 -0.43
C SER A 122 -5.58 5.25 0.49
N SER A 123 -6.16 5.36 1.69
CA SER A 123 -5.78 6.36 2.68
C SER A 123 -4.30 6.25 3.09
N ARG A 124 -3.79 5.03 3.27
CA ARG A 124 -2.37 4.79 3.60
C ARG A 124 -1.46 5.12 2.43
N THR A 125 -1.87 4.85 1.20
CA THR A 125 -1.13 5.22 0.00
C THR A 125 -1.05 6.74 -0.16
N GLU A 126 -2.14 7.47 0.11
CA GLU A 126 -2.14 8.95 0.14
C GLU A 126 -1.21 9.51 1.21
N GLN A 127 -1.25 8.95 2.42
CA GLN A 127 -0.32 9.33 3.50
C GLN A 127 1.14 9.05 3.12
N GLN A 128 1.41 7.91 2.48
CA GLN A 128 2.75 7.54 2.04
C GLN A 128 3.24 8.47 0.92
N ALA A 129 2.36 8.84 -0.02
CA ALA A 129 2.70 9.80 -1.07
C ALA A 129 3.09 11.16 -0.45
N ALA A 130 2.30 11.66 0.51
CA ALA A 130 2.62 12.89 1.23
C ALA A 130 3.97 12.80 2.00
N ALA A 131 4.26 11.65 2.62
CA ALA A 131 5.54 11.43 3.29
C ALA A 131 6.73 11.41 2.31
N ILE A 132 6.54 10.86 1.11
CA ILE A 132 7.54 10.88 0.05
C ILE A 132 7.76 12.30 -0.46
N GLU A 133 6.71 13.11 -0.65
CA GLU A 133 6.85 14.52 -1.02
C GLU A 133 7.64 15.31 0.03
N GLN A 134 7.34 15.12 1.32
CA GLN A 134 8.10 15.76 2.39
C GLN A 134 9.57 15.30 2.42
N THR A 135 9.82 14.02 2.14
CA THR A 135 11.18 13.48 2.04
C THR A 135 11.92 14.08 0.85
N ALA A 136 11.28 14.22 -0.30
CA ALA A 136 11.84 14.86 -1.48
C ALA A 136 12.20 16.34 -1.23
N ALA A 137 11.29 17.10 -0.61
CA ALA A 137 11.55 18.49 -0.21
C ALA A 137 12.72 18.59 0.79
N SER A 138 12.79 17.67 1.74
CA SER A 138 13.91 17.58 2.70
C SER A 138 15.23 17.28 1.98
N MET A 139 15.21 16.42 0.97
CA MET A 139 16.38 16.12 0.14
C MET A 139 16.82 17.34 -0.69
N GLU A 140 15.89 18.13 -1.23
CA GLU A 140 16.23 19.39 -1.91
C GLU A 140 16.92 20.38 -0.97
N GLN A 141 16.41 20.56 0.25
CA GLN A 141 17.04 21.41 1.26
C GLN A 141 18.44 20.90 1.66
N LEU A 142 18.59 19.58 1.80
CA LEU A 142 19.89 18.95 2.07
C LEU A 142 20.86 19.19 0.91
N THR A 143 20.44 19.00 -0.34
CA THR A 143 21.26 19.28 -1.52
C THR A 143 21.71 20.73 -1.57
N ALA A 144 20.82 21.69 -1.27
CA ALA A 144 21.18 23.10 -1.19
C ALA A 144 22.24 23.36 -0.11
N THR A 145 22.08 22.75 1.07
CA THR A 145 23.04 22.88 2.18
C THR A 145 24.39 22.26 1.84
N VAL A 146 24.41 21.09 1.19
CA VAL A 146 25.64 20.42 0.73
C VAL A 146 26.37 21.29 -0.30
N LYS A 147 25.64 21.90 -1.24
CA LYS A 147 26.23 22.83 -2.22
C LYS A 147 26.86 24.04 -1.53
N GLN A 148 26.14 24.67 -0.59
CA GLN A 148 26.66 25.79 0.18
C GLN A 148 27.92 25.40 0.99
N ASN A 149 27.95 24.20 1.57
CA ASN A 149 29.12 23.70 2.28
C ASN A 149 30.32 23.50 1.35
N ALA A 150 30.09 22.99 0.13
CA ALA A 150 31.14 22.83 -0.87
C ALA A 150 31.72 24.19 -1.30
N ASP A 151 30.85 25.18 -1.56
CA ASP A 151 31.26 26.55 -1.90
C ASP A 151 32.06 27.17 -0.74
N ASN A 152 31.59 27.04 0.50
CA ASN A 152 32.28 27.52 1.69
C ASN A 152 33.66 26.86 1.87
N ALA A 153 33.78 25.55 1.65
CA ALA A 153 35.06 24.85 1.69
C ALA A 153 36.02 25.38 0.62
N HIS A 154 35.52 25.66 -0.59
CA HIS A 154 36.32 26.25 -1.65
C HIS A 154 36.79 27.68 -1.31
N HIS A 155 35.92 28.49 -0.72
CA HIS A 155 36.26 29.82 -0.22
C HIS A 155 37.32 29.78 0.88
N ALA A 156 37.16 28.88 1.87
CA ALA A 156 38.13 28.69 2.95
C ALA A 156 39.49 28.23 2.43
N SER A 157 39.51 27.29 1.47
CA SER A 157 40.74 26.83 0.82
C SER A 157 41.49 27.98 0.13
N LYS A 158 40.77 28.81 -0.64
CA LYS A 158 41.36 29.98 -1.31
C LYS A 158 41.90 31.02 -0.33
N LEU A 159 41.20 31.24 0.78
CA LEU A 159 41.66 32.15 1.84
C LEU A 159 42.93 31.62 2.52
N ALA A 160 43.00 30.31 2.78
CA ALA A 160 44.17 29.66 3.33
C ALA A 160 45.38 29.75 2.39
N GLU A 161 45.16 29.59 1.07
CA GLU A 161 46.19 29.76 0.05
C GLU A 161 46.74 31.19 0.01
N ASP A 162 45.87 32.21 0.02
CA ASP A 162 46.29 33.62 0.08
C ASP A 162 47.06 33.94 1.37
N ALA A 163 46.59 33.44 2.52
CA ALA A 163 47.27 33.60 3.80
C ALA A 163 48.66 32.95 3.80
N SER A 164 48.77 31.74 3.26
CA SER A 164 50.06 31.04 3.08
C SER A 164 51.00 31.83 2.16
N GLY A 165 50.50 32.35 1.04
CA GLY A 165 51.27 33.21 0.13
C GLY A 165 51.74 34.52 0.77
N LYS A 166 50.92 35.13 1.64
CA LYS A 166 51.32 36.30 2.45
C LYS A 166 52.37 35.95 3.48
N ALA A 167 52.21 34.84 4.19
CA ALA A 167 53.19 34.36 5.18
C ALA A 167 54.55 34.06 4.53
N SER A 168 54.57 33.44 3.33
CA SER A 168 55.78 33.18 2.56
C SER A 168 56.53 34.48 2.19
N ARG A 169 55.82 35.49 1.67
CA ARG A 169 56.39 36.83 1.40
C ARG A 169 56.89 37.51 2.67
N GLY A 170 56.16 37.38 3.78
CA GLY A 170 56.61 37.86 5.10
C GLY A 170 57.92 37.20 5.53
N GLY A 171 58.05 35.89 5.34
CA GLY A 171 59.28 35.14 5.62
C GLY A 171 60.47 35.62 4.78
N GLN A 172 60.26 35.93 3.49
CA GLN A 172 61.28 36.52 2.63
C GLN A 172 61.73 37.90 3.13
N MET A 173 60.80 38.76 3.55
CA MET A 173 61.15 40.07 4.12
C MET A 173 61.95 39.94 5.42
N VAL A 174 61.54 39.04 6.33
CA VAL A 174 62.27 38.80 7.58
C VAL A 174 63.67 38.27 7.30
N SER A 175 63.83 37.36 6.32
CA SER A 175 65.15 36.89 5.88
C SER A 175 66.03 38.05 5.39
N GLY A 176 65.46 38.98 4.62
CA GLY A 176 66.13 40.22 4.22
C GLY A 176 66.58 41.07 5.41
N VAL A 177 65.72 41.26 6.42
CA VAL A 177 66.05 42.00 7.65
C VAL A 177 67.19 41.33 8.42
N VAL A 178 67.17 40.00 8.54
CA VAL A 178 68.25 39.23 9.20
C VAL A 178 69.58 39.44 8.47
N GLN A 179 69.58 39.41 7.13
CA GLN A 179 70.78 39.68 6.33
C GLN A 179 71.31 41.10 6.56
N THR A 180 70.43 42.10 6.59
CA THR A 180 70.81 43.49 6.88
C THR A 180 71.40 43.63 8.29
N MET A 181 70.80 43.00 9.30
CA MET A 181 71.33 42.99 10.67
C MET A 181 72.70 42.32 10.75
N GLY A 182 72.93 41.25 9.99
CA GLY A 182 74.25 40.62 9.85
C GLY A 182 75.31 41.56 9.27
N ASN A 183 74.93 42.33 8.23
CA ASN A 183 75.81 43.36 7.65
C ASN A 183 76.10 44.49 8.64
N ILE A 184 75.10 44.97 9.39
CA ILE A 184 75.27 46.01 10.43
C ILE A 184 76.22 45.53 11.52
N SER A 185 76.06 44.29 12.00
CA SER A 185 76.93 43.68 13.01
C SER A 185 78.38 43.61 12.52
N THR A 186 78.59 43.17 11.27
CA THR A 186 79.92 43.11 10.64
C THR A 186 80.57 44.50 10.53
N SER A 187 79.81 45.49 10.08
CA SER A 187 80.27 46.89 10.00
C SER A 187 80.60 47.46 11.38
N SER A 188 79.78 47.17 12.39
CA SER A 188 80.01 47.60 13.78
C SER A 188 81.30 46.99 14.35
N LYS A 189 81.61 45.74 14.01
CA LYS A 189 82.86 45.08 14.39
C LYS A 189 84.07 45.77 13.74
N LYS A 190 84.00 46.12 12.46
CA LYS A 190 85.05 46.91 11.79
C LYS A 190 85.23 48.28 12.43
N ILE A 191 84.15 48.97 12.80
CA ILE A 191 84.24 50.24 13.53
C ILE A 191 84.94 50.03 14.86
N SER A 192 84.60 48.98 15.61
CA SER A 192 85.28 48.64 16.87
C SER A 192 86.78 48.41 16.67
N GLU A 193 87.18 47.67 15.63
CA GLU A 193 88.59 47.45 15.28
C GLU A 193 89.30 48.78 14.97
N ILE A 194 88.67 49.66 14.18
CA ILE A 194 89.21 51.00 13.87
C ILE A 194 89.33 51.84 15.14
N THR A 195 88.31 51.86 16.01
CA THR A 195 88.37 52.62 17.27
C THR A 195 89.46 52.11 18.20
N ALA A 196 89.74 50.80 18.21
CA ALA A 196 90.85 50.23 18.97
C ALA A 196 92.20 50.72 18.43
N VAL A 197 92.36 50.79 17.10
CA VAL A 197 93.54 51.39 16.47
C VAL A 197 93.65 52.88 16.80
N ILE A 198 92.55 53.64 16.72
CA ILE A 198 92.52 55.07 17.09
C ILE A 198 92.91 55.25 18.54
N ASN A 199 92.39 54.42 19.45
CA ASN A 199 92.73 54.51 20.87
C ASN A 199 94.22 54.19 21.12
N SER A 200 94.77 53.23 20.37
CA SER A 200 96.22 52.96 20.38
C SER A 200 97.04 54.14 19.86
N ILE A 201 96.61 54.79 18.77
CA ILE A 201 97.26 56.01 18.24
C ILE A 201 97.15 57.14 19.25
N ALA A 202 95.97 57.38 19.84
CA ALA A 202 95.76 58.42 20.84
C ALA A 202 96.66 58.22 22.08
N PHE A 203 96.82 56.98 22.54
CA PHE A 203 97.77 56.67 23.61
C PHE A 203 99.22 56.95 23.19
N GLN A 204 99.62 56.54 21.99
CA GLN A 204 100.95 56.86 21.45
C GLN A 204 101.17 58.38 21.31
N THR A 205 100.17 59.13 20.85
CA THR A 205 100.19 60.60 20.76
C THR A 205 100.25 61.24 22.14
N ASN A 206 99.53 60.71 23.13
CA ASN A 206 99.58 61.19 24.51
C ASN A 206 100.98 60.98 25.13
N ILE A 207 101.60 59.81 24.92
CA ILE A 207 102.97 59.55 25.35
C ILE A 207 103.97 60.47 24.63
N LEU A 208 103.81 60.66 23.31
CA LEU A 208 104.66 61.55 22.52
C LEU A 208 104.55 63.01 22.99
N SER A 209 103.33 63.48 23.26
CA SER A 209 103.06 64.84 23.74
C SER A 209 103.62 65.05 25.15
N LEU A 210 103.46 64.06 26.04
CA LEU A 210 104.05 64.09 27.37
C LEU A 210 105.59 64.14 27.31
N ASN A 211 106.22 63.34 26.44
CA ASN A 211 107.66 63.38 26.23
C ASN A 211 108.12 64.73 25.66
N ALA A 212 107.39 65.30 24.71
CA ALA A 212 107.67 66.62 24.15
C ALA A 212 107.54 67.73 25.21
N ALA A 213 106.51 67.68 26.06
CA ALA A 213 106.33 68.60 27.19
C ALA A 213 107.48 68.48 28.22
N TYR A 214 107.93 67.26 28.51
CA TYR A 214 109.09 67.01 29.38
C TYR A 214 110.38 67.61 28.79
N GLU A 215 110.68 67.34 27.51
CA GLU A 215 111.88 67.86 26.83
C GLU A 215 111.83 69.41 26.69
N ALA A 216 110.66 69.98 26.42
CA ALA A 216 110.47 71.42 26.38
C ALA A 216 110.64 72.09 27.77
N SER A 217 110.28 71.41 28.85
CA SER A 217 110.54 71.87 30.23
C SER A 217 112.03 71.88 30.58
N SER A 218 112.81 70.95 30.00
CA SER A 218 114.26 70.88 30.11
C SER A 218 114.97 72.08 29.42
N ALA A 219 114.42 72.60 28.32
CA ALA A 219 114.99 73.69 27.53
C ALA A 219 114.82 75.13 28.11
N ARG A 220 114.25 75.30 29.30
CA ARG A 220 114.01 76.60 29.98
C ARG A 220 113.35 77.66 29.05
N GLU A 221 113.80 78.92 29.05
CA GLU A 221 113.07 80.09 28.53
C GLU A 221 112.77 80.01 27.01
N GLN A 222 113.56 79.22 26.26
CA GLN A 222 113.33 78.95 24.84
C GLN A 222 112.23 77.89 24.56
N GLY A 223 111.84 77.06 25.54
CA GLY A 223 110.92 75.93 25.37
C GLY A 223 109.45 76.19 25.71
N ARG A 224 109.12 77.33 26.35
CA ARG A 224 107.75 77.59 26.87
C ARG A 224 106.64 77.54 25.82
N GLY A 225 106.89 78.01 24.60
CA GLY A 225 105.89 78.00 23.53
C GLY A 225 105.53 76.59 23.06
N ILE A 226 106.51 75.67 23.08
CA ILE A 226 106.34 74.28 22.65
C ILE A 226 105.65 73.47 23.76
N ALA A 227 105.96 73.73 25.03
CA ALA A 227 105.32 73.06 26.17
C ALA A 227 103.83 73.40 26.38
N VAL A 228 103.34 74.51 25.82
CA VAL A 228 101.91 74.88 25.88
C VAL A 228 101.12 74.27 24.71
N LEU A 229 101.80 73.95 23.60
CA LEU A 229 101.19 73.39 22.40
C LEU A 229 101.15 71.86 22.40
N ALA A 230 102.11 71.23 23.11
CA ALA A 230 102.19 69.80 23.39
C ALA A 230 101.28 69.42 24.56
#